data_AF-A0A1I1T428-F1
#
_entry.id   AF-A0A1I1T428-F1
#
_cell.length_a   1.000
_cell.length_b   1.000
_cell.length_c   1.000
_cell.angle_alpha   90.00
_cell.angle_beta   90.00
_cell.angle_gamma   90.00
#
_symmetry.space_group_name_H-M   'P 1'
#
loop_
_entity.id
_entity.type
_entity.pdbx_description
1 polymer ?
#
loop_
_entity_poly.entity_id
_entity_poly.type
_entity_poly.pdbx_seq_one_letter_code
_entity_poly.pdbx_strand_id
1 'polypeptide(L)' 'MSAQKRSRAFAEGRVKALRRMKQPIALRIEASAPPRNPVARALAARSLGGGGGRHIRSQGAQRRAERVALQRVLRSGWDG' A
#
# COMPACT_ATOMS: atom_id res chain seq x y z
N MET A 1 24.68 24.88 -1.17
CA MET A 1 23.96 25.68 -2.19
C MET A 1 24.19 25.05 -3.55
N SER A 2 23.15 24.51 -4.21
CA SER A 2 23.27 23.99 -5.57
C SER A 2 23.02 25.11 -6.58
N ALA A 3 23.91 25.27 -7.55
CA ALA A 3 23.76 26.26 -8.60
C ALA A 3 22.77 25.75 -9.66
N GLN A 4 21.62 26.43 -9.81
CA GLN A 4 20.71 26.18 -10.93
C GLN A 4 21.41 26.60 -12.23
N LYS A 5 21.91 25.63 -13.00
CA LYS A 5 22.48 25.89 -14.32
C LYS A 5 21.37 26.39 -15.25
N ARG A 6 21.48 27.64 -15.72
CA ARG A 6 20.56 28.20 -16.71
C ARG A 6 20.70 27.43 -18.02
N SER A 7 19.57 27.14 -18.67
CA SER A 7 19.58 26.38 -19.92
C SER A 7 20.23 27.19 -21.05
N ARG A 8 20.93 26.51 -21.96
CA ARG A 8 21.61 27.14 -23.11
C ARG A 8 20.65 27.93 -24.01
N ALA A 9 19.44 27.41 -24.21
CA ALA A 9 18.40 28.09 -24.99
C ALA A 9 17.91 29.39 -24.33
N PHE A 10 17.99 29.50 -22.99
CA PHE A 10 17.72 30.75 -22.27
C PHE A 10 18.84 31.77 -22.51
N ALA A 11 20.10 31.33 -22.44
CA ALA A 11 21.26 32.18 -22.74
C ALA A 11 21.24 32.71 -24.19
N GLU A 12 20.74 31.91 -25.14
CA GLU A 12 20.62 32.27 -26.56
C GLU A 12 19.31 33.04 -26.89
N GLY A 13 18.50 33.42 -25.90
CA GLY A 13 17.26 34.20 -26.10
C GLY A 13 16.11 33.44 -26.81
N ARG A 14 16.26 32.12 -27.01
CA ARG A 14 15.30 31.27 -27.73
C ARG A 14 14.17 30.80 -26.81
N VAL A 15 13.46 31.75 -26.19
CA VAL A 15 12.38 31.48 -25.20
C VAL A 15 11.24 30.65 -25.80
N LYS A 16 10.93 30.82 -27.10
CA LYS A 16 9.94 29.99 -27.80
C LYS A 16 10.33 28.50 -27.84
N ALA A 17 11.62 28.15 -27.89
CA ALA A 17 12.08 26.77 -27.85
C ALA A 17 11.83 26.13 -26.47
N LEU A 18 12.06 26.88 -25.39
CA LEU A 18 11.72 26.45 -24.02
C LEU A 18 10.20 26.28 -23.85
N ARG A 19 9.38 27.14 -24.46
CA ARG A 19 7.91 27.02 -24.41
C ARG A 19 7.36 25.88 -25.28
N ARG A 20 8.10 25.48 -26.32
CA ARG A 20 7.77 24.33 -27.19
C ARG A 20 8.21 22.99 -26.59
N MET A 21 9.03 22.99 -25.54
CA MET A 21 9.13 21.84 -24.66
C MET A 21 7.76 21.67 -24.00
N LYS A 22 6.91 20.91 -24.69
CA LYS A 22 5.66 20.32 -24.24
C LYS A 22 5.82 20.01 -22.75
N GLN A 23 4.91 20.53 -21.94
CA GLN A 23 4.85 20.24 -20.51
C GLN A 23 5.18 18.76 -20.31
N PRO A 24 6.13 18.39 -19.42
CA PRO A 24 6.35 16.99 -19.13
C PRO A 24 4.96 16.47 -18.77
N ILE A 25 4.48 15.48 -19.54
CA ILE A 25 3.18 14.84 -19.31
C ILE A 25 3.20 14.55 -17.82
N ALA A 26 2.37 15.27 -17.07
CA ALA A 26 2.37 15.14 -15.63
C ALA A 26 2.04 13.68 -15.39
N LEU A 27 3.06 12.92 -15.01
CA LEU A 27 2.91 11.50 -14.77
C LEU A 27 2.05 11.44 -13.52
N ARG A 28 0.74 11.39 -13.72
CA ARG A 28 -0.22 11.10 -12.67
C ARG A 28 0.01 9.64 -12.34
N ILE A 29 1.01 9.41 -11.48
CA ILE A 29 1.16 8.16 -10.77
C ILE A 29 -0.07 8.13 -9.87
N GLU A 30 -1.12 7.45 -10.32
CA GLU A 30 -2.23 7.11 -9.44
C GLU A 30 -1.61 6.27 -8.33
N ALA A 31 -1.40 6.89 -7.17
CA ALA A 31 -0.75 6.29 -6.01
C ALA A 31 -1.48 5.04 -5.49
N SER A 32 -2.64 4.72 -6.07
CA SER A 32 -3.54 3.66 -5.66
C SER A 32 -4.07 2.84 -6.85
N ALA A 33 -3.28 2.63 -7.90
CA ALA A 33 -3.61 1.57 -8.85
C ALA A 33 -3.29 0.20 -8.21
N PRO A 34 -4.26 -0.74 -8.10
CA PRO A 34 -3.98 -2.06 -7.56
C PRO A 34 -2.88 -2.73 -8.40
N PRO A 35 -1.95 -3.48 -7.78
CA PRO A 35 -0.82 -4.04 -8.48
C PRO A 35 -1.31 -4.93 -9.63
N ARG A 36 -0.92 -4.58 -10.86
CA ARG A 36 -1.16 -5.37 -12.07
C ARG A 36 -0.46 -6.73 -12.03
N ASN A 37 0.48 -6.90 -11.11
CA ASN A 37 1.19 -8.13 -10.85
C ASN A 37 0.40 -9.00 -9.85
N PRO A 38 0.03 -10.25 -10.20
CA PRO A 38 -0.73 -11.14 -9.31
C PRO A 38 -0.01 -11.43 -7.99
N VAL A 39 1.32 -11.50 -7.99
CA VAL A 39 2.15 -11.73 -6.80
C VAL A 39 2.08 -10.54 -5.86
N ALA A 40 2.25 -9.33 -6.39
CA ALA A 40 2.14 -8.11 -5.59
C ALA A 40 0.70 -7.92 -5.06
N ARG A 41 -0.33 -8.35 -5.80
CA ARG A 41 -1.72 -8.39 -5.33
C ARG A 41 -1.89 -9.36 -4.16
N ALA A 42 -1.31 -10.55 -4.25
CA ALA A 42 -1.36 -11.53 -3.17
C ALA A 42 -0.61 -11.05 -1.90
N LEU A 43 0.54 -10.38 -2.08
CA LEU A 43 1.28 -9.77 -0.98
C LEU A 43 0.53 -8.61 -0.32
N ALA A 44 -0.10 -7.73 -1.11
CA ALA A 44 -0.92 -6.64 -0.60
C ALA A 44 -2.19 -7.16 0.11
N ALA A 45 -2.85 -8.18 -0.44
CA ALA A 45 -3.98 -8.83 0.22
C ALA A 45 -3.56 -9.50 1.55
N ARG A 46 -2.35 -10.06 1.60
CA ARG A 46 -1.76 -10.62 2.83
C ARG A 46 -1.38 -9.55 3.86
N SER A 47 -0.91 -8.38 3.43
CA SER A 47 -0.55 -7.30 4.36
C SER A 47 -1.77 -6.56 4.91
N LEU A 48 -2.81 -6.39 4.09
CA LEU A 48 -4.08 -5.76 4.48
C LEU A 48 -4.97 -6.72 5.30
N GLY A 49 -4.97 -8.00 4.93
CA GLY A 49 -5.61 -9.04 5.71
C GLY A 49 -4.65 -9.53 6.77
N GLY A 50 -4.73 -9.01 8.00
CA GLY A 50 -4.09 -9.56 9.21
C GLY A 50 -4.48 -11.02 9.55
N GLY A 51 -5.07 -11.75 8.59
CA GLY A 51 -5.38 -13.17 8.61
C GLY A 51 -4.39 -14.05 7.85
N GLY A 52 -3.17 -13.57 7.55
CA GLY A 52 -2.07 -14.39 7.03
C GLY A 52 -1.58 -15.44 8.04
N GLY A 53 -2.45 -16.39 8.37
CA GLY A 53 -2.27 -17.42 9.40
C GLY A 53 -3.59 -17.98 9.94
N ARG A 54 -4.71 -17.28 9.71
CA ARG A 54 -6.04 -17.78 10.06
C ARG A 54 -6.50 -18.71 8.93
N HIS A 55 -6.03 -19.96 8.97
CA HIS A 55 -6.71 -21.06 8.29
C HIS A 55 -8.22 -20.84 8.49
N ILE A 56 -8.98 -20.74 7.39
CA ILE A 56 -10.43 -20.62 7.47
C ILE A 56 -10.91 -21.88 8.18
N ARG A 57 -11.07 -21.78 9.50
CA ARG A 57 -11.54 -22.87 10.34
C ARG A 57 -12.95 -23.15 9.87
N SER A 58 -13.28 -24.43 9.66
CA SER A 58 -14.67 -24.82 9.54
C SER A 58 -15.47 -24.26 10.72
N GLN A 59 -16.75 -23.97 10.52
CA GLN A 59 -17.60 -23.37 11.56
C GLN A 59 -17.52 -24.15 12.90
N GLY A 60 -17.41 -25.48 12.84
CA GLY A 60 -17.20 -26.32 14.02
C GLY A 60 -15.84 -26.14 14.71
N ALA A 61 -14.77 -25.90 13.96
CA ALA A 61 -13.46 -25.59 14.53
C ALA A 61 -13.41 -24.18 15.15
N GLN A 62 -14.17 -23.22 14.60
CA GLN A 62 -14.34 -21.89 15.20
C GLN A 62 -15.08 -21.99 16.54
N ARG A 63 -16.21 -22.71 16.60
CA ARG A 63 -16.98 -22.92 17.84
C ARG A 63 -16.16 -23.59 18.95
N ARG A 64 -15.33 -24.59 18.61
CA ARG A 64 -14.44 -25.23 19.58
C ARG A 64 -13.41 -24.26 20.14
N ALA A 65 -12.82 -23.42 19.30
CA ALA A 65 -11.85 -22.43 19.75
C ALA A 65 -12.49 -21.37 20.67
N GLU A 66 -13.69 -20.90 20.33
CA GLU A 66 -14.46 -19.97 21.17
C GLU A 66 -14.81 -20.58 22.52
N ARG A 67 -15.25 -21.85 22.54
CA ARG A 67 -15.53 -22.57 23.79
C ARG A 67 -14.29 -22.69 24.68
N VAL A 68 -13.13 -23.03 24.10
CA VAL A 68 -11.86 -23.12 24.85
C VAL A 68 -11.43 -21.74 25.37
N ALA A 69 -11.57 -20.69 24.56
CA ALA A 69 -11.27 -19.33 24.99
C ALA A 69 -12.16 -18.89 26.18
N LEU A 70 -13.46 -19.16 26.10
CA LEU A 70 -14.40 -18.88 27.18
C LEU A 70 -14.06 -19.65 28.46
N GLN A 71 -13.74 -20.94 28.34
CA GLN A 71 -13.33 -21.76 29.50
C GLN A 71 -12.04 -21.26 30.15
N ARG A 72 -11.09 -20.74 29.35
CA ARG A 72 -9.87 -20.15 29.89
C ARG A 72 -10.17 -18.91 30.72
N VAL A 73 -11.02 -18.01 30.21
CA VAL A 73 -11.43 -16.80 30.92
C VAL A 73 -12.15 -17.12 32.23
N LEU A 74 -13.04 -18.11 32.22
CA LEU A 74 -13.74 -18.55 33.44
C LEU A 74 -12.77 -19.15 34.48
N ARG A 75 -11.74 -19.86 34.03
CA ARG A 75 -10.74 -20.48 34.92
C ARG A 75 -9.71 -19.48 35.44
N SER A 76 -9.39 -18.42 34.69
CA SER A 76 -8.42 -17.42 35.10
C SER A 76 -8.95 -16.47 36.19
N GLY A 77 -10.20 -16.63 36.60
CA GLY A 77 -10.92 -15.56 37.29
C GLY A 77 -11.28 -14.51 36.26
N TRP A 78 -12.57 -14.31 36.03
CA TRP A 78 -12.99 -13.17 35.22
C TRP A 78 -12.85 -11.93 36.10
N ASP A 79 -11.69 -11.30 36.04
CA ASP A 79 -11.42 -10.02 36.70
C ASP A 79 -12.09 -8.93 35.85
N GLY A 80 -13.38 -8.72 36.12
CA GLY A 80 -14.19 -7.62 35.62
C GLY A 80 -14.42 -6.55 36.69
#